data_AF-A0A9D7PWW5-F1
#
_entry.id   AF-A0A9D7PWW5-F1
#
_cell.length_a   1.000
_cell.length_b   1.000
_cell.length_c   1.000
_cell.angle_alpha   90.00
_cell.angle_beta   90.00
_cell.angle_gamma   90.00
#
_symmetry.space_group_name_H-M   'P 1'
#
loop_
_entity.id
_entity.type
_entity.pdbx_description
1 polymer ?
#
loop_
_entity_poly.entity_id
_entity_poly.type
_entity_poly.pdbx_seq_one_letter_code
_entity_poly.pdbx_strand_id
1 'polypeptide(L)'
;MVTTKSETELALARADVYRFLSMAFVYPDKDKLATLHELASDMDSSISLLPYDMKEEYLAFTSLIETVDVTALQPDFTEMFLTRMFCPSTETTYGKIASISRIFLAISVDFIKHLVL
;
A
#
# COMPACT_ATOMS: atom_id res chain seq x y z
N MET A 1 -9.35 11.48 -28.33
CA MET A 1 -7.87 11.44 -28.43
C MET A 1 -7.40 10.41 -27.41
N VAL A 2 -6.87 9.27 -27.87
CA VAL A 2 -6.23 8.31 -26.97
C VAL A 2 -4.81 8.82 -26.77
N THR A 3 -4.58 9.53 -25.67
CA THR A 3 -3.23 9.94 -25.26
C THR A 3 -2.45 8.67 -24.90
N THR A 4 -1.66 8.17 -25.85
CA THR A 4 -0.65 7.13 -25.61
C THR A 4 0.43 7.73 -24.71
N LYS A 5 0.31 7.49 -23.40
CA LYS A 5 1.35 7.81 -22.40
C LYS A 5 2.61 7.01 -22.70
N SER A 6 3.79 7.59 -22.51
CA SER A 6 5.05 6.88 -22.72
C SER A 6 5.21 5.78 -21.68
N GLU A 7 5.88 4.68 -22.05
CA GLU A 7 6.18 3.60 -21.11
C GLU A 7 6.97 4.09 -19.88
N THR A 8 7.80 5.13 -20.07
CA THR A 8 8.56 5.77 -19.00
C THR A 8 7.66 6.47 -17.98
N GLU A 9 6.65 7.23 -18.43
CA GLU A 9 5.69 7.89 -17.53
C GLU A 9 4.87 6.87 -16.73
N LEU A 10 4.46 5.77 -17.37
CA LEU A 10 3.76 4.68 -16.69
C LEU A 10 4.68 3.95 -15.70
N ALA A 11 5.96 3.78 -16.03
CA ALA A 11 6.93 3.18 -15.11
C ALA A 11 7.18 4.04 -13.87
N LEU A 12 7.28 5.35 -14.03
CA LEU A 12 7.41 6.30 -12.92
C LEU A 12 6.16 6.29 -12.03
N ALA A 13 4.97 6.36 -12.63
CA ALA A 13 3.72 6.30 -11.87
C ALA A 13 3.58 5.00 -11.04
N ARG A 14 4.03 3.86 -11.59
CA ARG A 14 4.08 2.60 -10.82
C ARG A 14 5.11 2.63 -9.71
N ALA A 15 6.28 3.25 -9.94
CA ALA A 15 7.32 3.37 -8.93
C ALA A 15 6.83 4.20 -7.72
N ASP A 16 6.07 5.27 -7.96
CA ASP A 16 5.46 6.08 -6.90
C ASP A 16 4.49 5.25 -6.06
N VAL A 17 3.64 4.46 -6.71
CA VAL A 17 2.72 3.53 -6.03
C VAL A 17 3.48 2.51 -5.18
N TYR A 18 4.52 1.87 -5.72
CA TYR A 18 5.31 0.91 -4.96
C TYR A 18 6.02 1.56 -3.76
N ARG A 19 6.53 2.77 -3.94
CA ARG A 19 7.20 3.54 -2.87
C ARG A 19 6.20 3.92 -1.78
N PHE A 20 5.00 4.37 -2.16
CA PHE A 20 3.91 4.67 -1.24
C PHE A 20 3.49 3.45 -0.41
N LEU A 21 3.18 2.34 -1.09
CA LEU A 21 2.78 1.10 -0.42
C LEU A 21 3.91 0.56 0.46
N SER A 22 5.15 0.56 -0.01
CA SER A 22 6.28 0.11 0.79
C SER A 22 6.41 0.90 2.10
N MET A 23 6.14 2.21 2.09
CA MET A 23 6.19 3.03 3.29
C MET A 23 5.02 2.73 4.24
N ALA A 24 3.82 2.48 3.71
CA ALA A 24 2.64 2.14 4.50
C ALA A 24 2.79 0.86 5.36
N PHE A 25 3.67 -0.07 4.95
CA PHE A 25 3.97 -1.30 5.70
C PHE A 25 5.23 -1.21 6.57
N VAL A 26 5.83 -0.02 6.74
CA VAL A 26 6.89 0.21 7.72
C VAL A 26 6.26 0.47 9.09
N TYR A 27 6.96 0.09 10.17
CA TYR A 27 6.52 0.38 11.53
C TYR A 27 6.19 1.87 11.69
N PRO A 28 4.99 2.23 12.17
CA PRO A 28 4.55 3.61 12.17
C PRO A 28 5.27 4.42 13.26
N ASP A 29 5.85 5.54 12.84
CA ASP A 29 6.32 6.60 13.72
C ASP A 29 5.97 7.96 13.08
N LYS A 30 6.22 9.06 13.81
CA LYS A 30 5.87 10.40 13.35
C LYS A 30 6.58 10.78 12.05
N ASP A 31 7.83 10.39 11.89
CA ASP A 31 8.65 10.72 10.72
C ASP A 31 8.19 9.89 9.50
N LYS A 32 7.84 8.62 9.72
CA LYS A 32 7.29 7.73 8.69
C LYS A 32 5.92 8.17 8.22
N LEU A 33 5.04 8.63 9.11
CA LEU A 33 3.76 9.21 8.70
C LEU A 33 3.96 10.51 7.91
N ALA A 34 4.84 11.40 8.36
CA ALA A 34 5.15 12.62 7.61
C ALA A 34 5.67 12.27 6.20
N THR A 35 6.56 11.29 6.10
CA THR A 35 7.05 10.78 4.81
C THR A 35 5.89 10.21 3.99
N LEU A 36 5.00 9.41 4.59
CA LEU A 36 3.85 8.81 3.91
C LEU A 36 2.89 9.88 3.36
N HIS A 37 2.71 11.00 4.05
CA HIS A 37 1.95 12.16 3.56
C HIS A 37 2.58 12.82 2.34
N GLU A 38 3.89 13.02 2.36
CA GLU A 38 4.61 13.56 1.18
C GLU A 38 4.43 12.62 -0.02
N LEU A 39 4.58 11.31 0.19
CA LEU A 39 4.39 10.31 -0.85
C LEU A 39 2.96 10.26 -1.39
N ALA A 40 1.95 10.45 -0.52
CA ALA A 40 0.57 10.56 -0.97
C ALA A 40 0.42 11.75 -1.92
N SER A 41 0.91 12.93 -1.54
CA SER A 41 0.84 14.13 -2.39
C SER A 41 1.51 13.93 -3.74
N ASP A 42 2.68 13.29 -3.79
CA ASP A 42 3.39 12.98 -5.04
C ASP A 42 2.55 12.01 -5.92
N MET A 43 1.93 11.01 -5.28
CA MET A 43 1.15 9.97 -5.94
C MET A 43 -0.17 10.47 -6.54
N ASP A 44 -0.77 11.56 -6.05
CA ASP A 44 -2.03 12.11 -6.57
C ASP A 44 -1.96 12.45 -8.07
N SER A 45 -0.79 12.90 -8.53
CA SER A 45 -0.53 13.14 -9.95
C SER A 45 -0.36 11.84 -10.75
N SER A 46 0.23 10.82 -10.13
CA SER A 46 0.55 9.52 -10.73
C SER A 46 -0.65 8.56 -10.78
N ILE A 47 -1.59 8.64 -9.83
CA ILE A 47 -2.76 7.74 -9.76
C ILE A 47 -3.64 7.88 -11.02
N SER A 48 -3.80 9.10 -11.53
CA SER A 48 -4.58 9.39 -12.74
C SER A 48 -3.85 8.96 -14.02
N LEU A 49 -2.55 8.65 -13.92
CA LEU A 49 -1.76 8.15 -15.04
C LEU A 49 -1.99 6.66 -15.27
N LEU A 50 -2.30 5.91 -14.22
CA LEU A 50 -2.47 4.48 -14.26
C LEU A 50 -3.82 4.08 -14.87
N PRO A 51 -3.89 2.94 -15.57
CA PRO A 51 -5.12 2.45 -16.19
C PRO A 51 -6.09 1.78 -15.19
N TYR A 52 -5.85 1.92 -13.90
CA TYR A 52 -6.59 1.24 -12.83
C TYR A 52 -7.56 2.18 -12.14
N ASP A 53 -8.76 1.69 -11.83
CA ASP A 53 -9.75 2.42 -11.04
C ASP A 53 -9.49 2.20 -9.56
N MET A 54 -8.58 3.01 -8.99
CA MET A 54 -8.17 2.93 -7.59
C MET A 54 -8.21 4.28 -6.88
N LYS A 55 -8.86 5.26 -7.53
CA LYS A 55 -8.86 6.65 -7.05
C LYS A 55 -9.67 6.79 -5.77
N GLU A 56 -10.77 6.05 -5.64
CA GLU A 56 -11.62 6.08 -4.46
C GLU A 56 -10.89 5.49 -3.24
N GLU A 57 -10.26 4.33 -3.39
CA GLU A 57 -9.47 3.67 -2.36
C GLU A 57 -8.28 4.51 -1.94
N TYR A 58 -7.60 5.13 -2.91
CA TYR A 58 -6.51 6.06 -2.65
C TYR A 58 -6.98 7.28 -1.83
N LEU A 59 -8.10 7.89 -2.19
CA LEU A 59 -8.65 9.04 -1.44
C LEU A 59 -9.10 8.65 -0.03
N ALA A 60 -9.68 7.46 0.14
CA ALA A 60 -10.05 6.93 1.45
C ALA A 60 -8.80 6.71 2.32
N PHE A 61 -7.76 6.10 1.76
CA PHE A 61 -6.51 5.84 2.47
C PHE A 61 -5.80 7.14 2.87
N THR A 62 -5.72 8.12 1.96
CA THR A 62 -5.10 9.43 2.23
C THR A 62 -5.84 10.23 3.30
N SER A 63 -7.17 10.18 3.30
CA SER A 63 -7.98 10.78 4.37
C SER A 63 -7.74 10.13 5.74
N LEU A 64 -7.51 8.81 5.76
CA LEU A 64 -7.25 8.07 7.00
C LEU A 64 -5.88 8.41 7.58
N ILE A 65 -4.82 8.49 6.77
CA ILE A 65 -3.48 8.85 7.26
C ILE A 65 -3.45 10.28 7.83
N GLU A 66 -4.28 11.21 7.36
CA GLU A 66 -4.33 12.59 7.89
C GLU A 66 -4.93 12.68 9.29
N THR A 67 -5.74 11.71 9.67
CA THR A 67 -6.54 11.74 10.89
C THR A 67 -6.10 10.71 11.93
N VAL A 68 -5.18 9.81 11.57
CA VAL A 68 -4.77 8.70 12.44
C VAL A 68 -3.81 9.17 13.55
N ASP A 69 -4.06 8.68 14.77
CA ASP A 69 -3.13 8.84 15.89
C ASP A 69 -2.05 7.75 15.83
N VAL A 70 -0.81 8.18 15.56
CA VAL A 70 0.37 7.30 15.49
C VAL A 70 0.55 6.47 16.75
N THR A 71 0.26 7.04 17.93
CA THR A 71 0.46 6.34 19.20
C THR A 71 -0.55 5.22 19.41
N ALA A 72 -1.76 5.36 18.85
CA ALA A 72 -2.77 4.31 18.81
C ALA A 72 -2.50 3.28 17.71
N LEU A 73 -1.85 3.66 16.61
CA LEU A 73 -1.57 2.77 15.48
C LEU A 73 -0.41 1.78 15.75
N GLN A 74 0.57 2.18 16.54
CA GLN A 74 1.73 1.34 16.91
C GLN A 74 1.39 -0.01 17.57
N PRO A 75 0.51 -0.08 18.59
CA PRO A 75 0.11 -1.37 19.17
C PRO A 75 -0.64 -2.25 18.16
N ASP A 76 -1.54 -1.68 17.36
CA ASP A 76 -2.29 -2.42 16.34
C ASP A 76 -1.35 -3.01 15.28
N PHE A 77 -0.38 -2.23 14.81
CA PHE A 77 0.65 -2.71 13.88
C PHE A 77 1.48 -3.84 14.50
N THR A 78 1.86 -3.69 15.77
CA THR A 78 2.65 -4.69 16.51
C THR A 78 1.86 -6.00 16.69
N GLU A 79 0.57 -5.92 16.98
CA GLU A 79 -0.30 -7.09 17.11
C GLU A 79 -0.47 -7.80 15.77
N MET A 80 -0.75 -7.05 14.70
CA MET A 80 -1.07 -7.59 13.38
C MET A 80 0.15 -8.21 12.68
N PHE A 81 1.29 -7.52 12.69
CA PHE A 81 2.46 -7.91 11.89
C PHE A 81 3.60 -8.55 12.67
N LEU A 82 3.81 -8.18 13.95
CA LEU A 82 5.07 -8.51 14.67
C LEU A 82 4.92 -9.60 15.73
N THR A 83 3.87 -9.58 16.55
CA THR A 83 3.80 -10.40 17.77
C THR A 83 2.95 -11.66 17.61
N ARG A 84 1.74 -11.54 17.07
CA ARG A 84 0.85 -12.69 16.90
C ARG A 84 0.96 -13.36 15.53
N MET A 85 1.74 -12.77 14.61
CA MET A 85 1.87 -13.20 13.21
C MET A 85 0.51 -13.61 12.61
N PHE A 86 -0.54 -12.83 12.86
CA PHE A 86 -1.79 -13.01 12.13
C PHE A 86 -1.58 -12.72 10.63
N CYS A 87 -0.69 -11.77 10.35
CA CYS A 87 -0.36 -11.27 9.03
C CYS A 87 1.15 -11.02 8.94
N PRO A 88 2.03 -12.06 9.01
CA PRO A 88 3.48 -11.87 8.92
C PRO A 88 3.87 -11.03 7.69
N SER A 89 4.84 -10.14 7.83
CA SER A 89 5.27 -9.26 6.73
C SER A 89 6.33 -9.88 5.82
N THR A 90 6.80 -11.10 6.12
CA THR A 90 7.85 -11.79 5.37
C THR A 90 7.29 -12.91 4.50
N GLU A 91 7.62 -12.89 3.21
CA GLU A 91 7.24 -13.90 2.22
C GLU A 91 7.58 -15.34 2.66
N THR A 92 8.72 -15.52 3.33
CA THR A 92 9.20 -16.83 3.82
C THR A 92 8.25 -17.51 4.81
N THR A 93 7.42 -16.73 5.52
CA THR A 93 6.43 -17.26 6.46
C THR A 93 5.24 -17.88 5.71
N TYR A 94 4.86 -17.32 4.56
CA TYR A 94 3.82 -17.87 3.70
C TYR A 94 4.32 -19.04 2.84
N GLY A 95 5.59 -19.01 2.42
CA GLY A 95 6.20 -20.11 1.67
C GLY A 95 6.31 -21.43 2.45
N LYS A 96 6.33 -21.38 3.79
CA LYS A 96 6.39 -22.58 4.65
C LYS A 96 5.03 -23.23 4.94
N ILE A 97 3.93 -22.53 4.70
CA ILE A 97 2.57 -23.00 5.03
C ILE A 97 1.77 -23.10 3.73
N ALA A 98 1.94 -24.22 3.02
CA ALA A 98 1.26 -24.53 1.75
C ALA A 98 -0.29 -24.66 1.85
N SER A 99 -0.93 -24.19 2.93
CA SER A 99 -2.39 -24.35 3.14
C SER A 99 -3.10 -23.15 3.79
N ILE A 100 -2.53 -21.95 3.82
CA ILE A 100 -3.28 -20.72 4.17
C ILE A 100 -3.28 -19.74 2.98
N SER A 101 -3.53 -20.29 1.78
CA SER A 101 -3.54 -19.56 0.51
C SER A 101 -4.87 -18.84 0.21
N ARG A 102 -5.70 -18.54 1.22
CA ARG A 102 -7.01 -17.88 0.99
C ARG A 102 -7.23 -16.57 1.73
N ILE A 103 -6.62 -16.34 2.90
CA ILE A 103 -6.88 -15.12 3.68
C ILE A 103 -5.93 -13.99 3.29
N PHE A 104 -4.63 -14.28 3.14
CA PHE A 104 -3.66 -13.31 2.63
C PHE A 104 -3.88 -13.00 1.14
N LEU A 105 -4.37 -14.00 0.39
CA LEU A 105 -4.86 -13.81 -0.97
C LEU A 105 -6.10 -12.89 -0.95
N ALA A 106 -7.09 -13.08 -0.09
CA ALA A 106 -8.28 -12.21 -0.14
C ALA A 106 -7.98 -10.72 0.15
N ILE A 107 -7.15 -10.40 1.15
CA ILE A 107 -6.92 -8.99 1.55
C ILE A 107 -5.84 -8.32 0.70
N SER A 108 -4.76 -9.04 0.36
CA SER A 108 -3.68 -8.47 -0.46
C SER A 108 -3.95 -8.65 -1.96
N VAL A 109 -4.70 -9.67 -2.39
CA VAL A 109 -4.96 -9.92 -3.82
C VAL A 109 -6.24 -9.25 -4.31
N ASP A 110 -7.17 -8.77 -3.49
CA ASP A 110 -8.16 -7.80 -4.02
C ASP A 110 -7.49 -6.46 -4.33
N PHE A 111 -6.64 -5.95 -3.42
CA PHE A 111 -5.87 -4.72 -3.66
C PHE A 111 -4.82 -4.89 -4.79
N ILE A 112 -4.10 -6.03 -4.84
CA ILE A 112 -3.07 -6.29 -5.87
C ILE A 112 -3.66 -6.79 -7.19
N LYS A 113 -4.79 -7.53 -7.24
CA LYS A 113 -5.45 -7.86 -8.53
C LYS A 113 -5.95 -6.62 -9.24
N HIS A 114 -6.44 -5.63 -8.51
CA HIS A 114 -6.87 -4.36 -9.12
C HIS A 114 -5.68 -3.45 -9.50
N LEU A 115 -4.47 -3.72 -8.97
CA LEU A 115 -3.27 -2.91 -9.18
C LEU A 115 -2.28 -3.49 -10.20
N VAL A 116 -2.38 -4.78 -10.56
CA VAL A 116 -1.37 -5.49 -11.39
C VAL A 116 -1.96 -6.29 -12.56
N LEU A 117 -3.29 -6.42 -12.71
CA LEU A 117 -3.91 -7.06 -13.88
C LEU A 117 -4.88 -6.12 -14.60
#